data_AF-K9R2U8-F1
#
_entry.id   AF-K9R2U8-F1
#
_cell.length_a   1.000
_cell.length_b   1.000
_cell.length_c   1.000
_cell.angle_alpha   90.00
_cell.angle_beta   90.00
_cell.angle_gamma   90.00
#
_symmetry.space_group_name_H-M   'P 1'
#
loop_
_entity.id
_entity.type
_entity.pdbx_description
1 polymer ?
#
loop_
_entity_poly.entity_id
_entity_poly.type
_entity_poly.pdbx_seq_one_letter_code
_entity_poly.pdbx_strand_id
1 'polypeptide(L)' 'MTDRPLTEKEQQVISEFETARPGLGAIAEQNIINNNVTGWADIIADTPAEELVANEGTASNSFMYRRIG' A
#
# COMPACT_ATOMS: atom_id res chain seq x y z
N MET A 1 -17.83 0.50 7.28
CA MET A 1 -16.56 1.06 6.77
C MET A 1 -15.97 1.80 7.93
N THR A 2 -14.79 1.38 8.38
CA THR A 2 -14.13 2.04 9.51
C THR A 2 -13.49 3.30 8.93
N ASP A 3 -14.17 4.45 9.05
CA ASP A 3 -13.68 5.77 8.65
C ASP A 3 -12.53 6.22 9.55
N ARG A 4 -11.43 5.47 9.58
CA ARG A 4 -10.20 5.95 10.19
C ARG A 4 -9.50 6.85 9.17
N PRO A 5 -8.95 8.00 9.58
CA PRO A 5 -8.11 8.79 8.70
C PRO A 5 -6.89 7.98 8.26
N LEU A 6 -6.55 8.08 6.98
CA LEU A 6 -5.34 7.50 6.43
C LEU A 6 -4.11 8.31 6.87
N THR A 7 -3.06 7.62 7.25
CA THR A 7 -1.75 8.20 7.58
C THR A 7 -1.03 8.71 6.33
N GLU A 8 -0.03 9.58 6.51
CA GLU A 8 0.78 10.08 5.40
C GLU A 8 1.44 8.95 4.59
N LYS A 9 1.94 7.91 5.28
CA LYS A 9 2.52 6.73 4.63
C LYS A 9 1.48 5.96 3.81
N GLU A 10 0.27 5.78 4.33
CA GLU A 10 -0.80 5.10 3.60
C GLU A 10 -1.24 5.88 2.37
N GLN A 11 -1.32 7.22 2.48
CA GLN A 11 -1.61 8.10 1.35
C GLN A 11 -0.50 8.05 0.28
N GLN A 12 0.78 8.02 0.70
CA GLN A 12 1.92 7.83 -0.20
C GLN A 12 1.76 6.52 -0.99
N VAL A 13 1.46 5.42 -0.31
CA VAL A 13 1.23 4.12 -0.96
C VAL A 13 0.11 4.17 -1.99
N ILE A 14 -1.02 4.80 -1.65
CA ILE A 14 -2.14 4.95 -2.59
C ILE A 14 -1.71 5.74 -3.82
N SER A 15 -0.98 6.85 -3.64
CA SER A 15 -0.47 7.68 -4.74
C SER A 15 0.53 6.93 -5.63
N GLU A 16 1.43 6.16 -5.03
CA GLU A 16 2.42 5.36 -5.74
C GLU A 16 1.77 4.29 -6.60
N PHE A 17 0.79 3.56 -6.06
CA PHE A 17 0.05 2.55 -6.82
C PHE A 17 -0.79 3.19 -7.93
N GLU A 18 -1.47 4.31 -7.67
CA GLU A 18 -2.25 5.01 -8.69
C GLU A 18 -1.36 5.52 -9.85
N THR A 19 -0.17 6.02 -9.52
CA THR A 19 0.83 6.49 -10.50
C THR A 19 1.39 5.33 -11.31
N ALA A 20 1.71 4.20 -10.65
CA ALA A 20 2.22 3.01 -11.32
C ALA A 20 1.20 2.42 -12.32
N ARG A 21 -0.10 2.44 -11.96
CA ARG A 21 -1.18 2.13 -12.88
C ARG A 21 -2.51 2.72 -12.38
N PRO A 22 -3.19 3.53 -13.20
CA PRO A 22 -4.48 4.09 -12.82
C PRO A 22 -5.49 3.03 -12.36
N GLY A 23 -6.15 3.31 -11.24
CA GLY A 23 -7.09 2.41 -10.56
C GLY A 23 -6.46 1.49 -9.50
N LEU A 24 -5.14 1.35 -9.44
CA LEU A 24 -4.50 0.58 -8.37
C LEU A 24 -4.48 1.32 -7.04
N GLY A 25 -4.57 2.66 -7.01
CA GLY A 25 -4.64 3.42 -5.77
C GLY A 25 -5.89 3.09 -4.95
N ALA A 26 -7.04 2.98 -5.62
CA ALA A 26 -8.29 2.57 -4.98
C ALA A 26 -8.22 1.13 -4.43
N ILE A 27 -7.50 0.23 -5.11
CA ILE A 27 -7.27 -1.14 -4.62
C ILE A 27 -6.35 -1.12 -3.40
N ALA A 28 -5.29 -0.30 -3.43
CA ALA A 28 -4.38 -0.13 -2.29
C ALA A 28 -5.12 0.43 -1.07
N GLU A 29 -5.96 1.45 -1.25
CA GLU A 29 -6.81 2.01 -0.20
C GLU A 29 -7.73 0.94 0.40
N GLN A 30 -8.42 0.16 -0.44
CA GLN A 30 -9.29 -0.92 0.00
C GLN A 30 -8.53 -1.97 0.83
N ASN A 31 -7.29 -2.30 0.45
CA ASN A 31 -6.46 -3.22 1.22
C ASN A 31 -6.00 -2.63 2.55
N ILE A 32 -5.64 -1.35 2.59
CA ILE A 32 -5.26 -0.62 3.81
C ILE A 32 -6.42 -0.52 4.79
N ILE A 33 -7.64 -0.29 4.29
CA ILE A 33 -8.85 -0.24 5.12
C ILE A 33 -9.19 -1.65 5.65
N ASN A 34 -9.10 -2.67 4.80
CA ASN A 34 -9.31 -4.08 5.19
C ASN A 34 -8.06 -4.73 5.81
N ASN A 35 -7.29 -3.96 6.58
CA ASN A 35 -6.05 -4.41 7.19
C ASN A 35 -6.21 -5.68 8.04
N ASN A 36 -7.36 -5.85 8.67
CA ASN A 36 -7.67 -7.05 9.45
C ASN A 36 -7.63 -8.36 8.63
N VAL A 37 -7.70 -8.26 7.30
CA VAL A 37 -7.60 -9.40 6.37
C VAL A 37 -6.27 -9.38 5.62
N THR A 38 -5.79 -8.19 5.24
CA THR A 38 -4.65 -8.04 4.31
C THR A 38 -3.31 -7.82 5.01
N GLY A 39 -3.30 -7.26 6.22
CA GLY A 39 -2.09 -6.82 6.93
C GLY A 39 -1.40 -5.59 6.34
N TRP A 40 -2.03 -4.90 5.38
CA TRP A 40 -1.37 -3.82 4.64
C TRP A 40 -0.98 -2.60 5.49
N ALA A 41 -1.88 -2.11 6.33
CA ALA A 41 -1.60 -0.96 7.19
C ALA A 41 -0.46 -1.25 8.17
N ASP A 42 -0.39 -2.47 8.70
CA ASP A 42 0.68 -2.87 9.63
C ASP A 42 2.03 -2.92 8.89
N ILE A 43 2.06 -3.53 7.70
CA ILE A 43 3.25 -3.57 6.85
C ILE A 43 3.72 -2.15 6.52
N ILE A 44 2.81 -1.24 6.16
CA ILE A 44 3.13 0.14 5.80
C ILE A 44 3.68 0.92 7.00
N ALA A 45 3.09 0.74 8.18
CA ALA A 45 3.58 1.35 9.40
C ALA A 45 5.04 0.97 9.68
N ASP A 46 5.36 -0.32 9.54
CA ASP A 46 6.68 -0.92 9.76
C ASP A 46 7.66 -0.73 8.60
N THR A 47 7.21 -0.19 7.46
CA THR A 47 8.08 0.06 6.30
C THR A 47 8.59 1.49 6.37
N PRO A 48 9.91 1.75 6.25
CA PRO A 48 10.43 3.10 6.09
C PRO A 48 9.79 3.80 4.89
N ALA A 49 9.46 5.10 5.00
CA ALA A 49 8.75 5.82 3.94
C ALA A 49 9.51 5.83 2.60
N GLU A 50 10.84 5.80 2.66
CA GLU A 50 11.75 5.71 1.52
C GLU A 50 11.63 4.39 0.74
N GLU A 51 11.11 3.33 1.38
CA GLU A 51 10.90 2.02 0.76
C GLU A 51 9.46 1.84 0.22
N LEU A 52 8.54 2.77 0.52
CA LEU A 52 7.15 2.78 0.05
C LEU A 52 7.07 3.31 -1.40
N VAL A 53 7.79 2.69 -2.32
CA VAL A 53 7.83 3.05 -3.74
C VAL A 53 7.42 1.89 -4.62
N ALA A 54 6.55 2.17 -5.59
CA ALA A 54 6.12 1.17 -6.56
C ALA A 54 7.19 1.03 -7.66
N ASN A 55 8.10 0.07 -7.52
CA ASN A 55 9.11 -0.17 -8.55
C ASN A 55 8.48 -0.78 -9.81
N GLU A 56 8.86 -0.26 -10.99
CA GLU A 56 8.50 -0.78 -12.32
C GLU A 56 9.16 -2.15 -12.58
N GLY A 57 8.65 -3.18 -11.94
CA GLY A 57 8.92 -4.57 -12.27
C GLY A 57 7.68 -5.36 -11.92
N THR A 58 7.41 -6.41 -12.69
CA THR A 58 6.31 -7.37 -12.53
C THR A 58 5.76 -7.43 -11.09
N ALA A 59 4.43 -7.42 -10.94
CA ALA A 59 3.63 -7.34 -9.70
C ALA A 59 4.25 -7.91 -8.39
N SER A 60 5.13 -8.89 -8.48
CA SER A 60 6.08 -9.38 -7.48
C SER A 60 6.98 -8.34 -6.78
N ASN A 61 7.18 -7.14 -7.33
CA ASN A 61 8.15 -6.15 -6.83
C ASN A 61 7.57 -5.05 -5.91
N SER A 62 6.29 -5.09 -5.57
CA SER A 62 5.78 -4.13 -4.59
C SER A 62 6.35 -4.41 -3.21
N PHE A 63 6.66 -3.37 -2.44
CA PHE A 63 7.08 -3.47 -1.02
C PHE A 63 6.07 -4.28 -0.18
N MET A 64 4.81 -4.38 -0.64
CA MET A 64 3.77 -5.19 -0.01
C MET A 64 3.94 -6.68 -0.25
N TYR A 65 4.27 -7.11 -1.48
CA TYR A 65 4.46 -8.54 -1.77
C TYR A 65 5.72 -9.12 -1.14
N ARG A 66 6.74 -8.31 -0.88
CA ARG A 66 8.00 -8.75 -0.25
C ARG A 66 7.82 -9.21 1.20
N ARG A 67 6.77 -8.77 1.90
CA ARG A 67 6.51 -9.05 3.33
C ARG A 67 5.35 -10.02 3.58
N ILE A 68 4.59 -10.41 2.55
CA ILE A 68 3.49 -11.38 2.65
C ILE A 68 3.94 -12.81 2.24
N GLY A 69 5.19 -12.96 1.77
CA GLY A 69 5.81 -14.25 1.41
C GLY A 69 6.48 -14.96 2.57
#